data_AF-A0A835WY72-F1
#
_entry.id   AF-A0A835WY72-F1
#
_cell.length_a   1.000
_cell.length_b   1.000
_cell.length_c   1.000
_cell.angle_alpha   90.00
_cell.angle_beta   90.00
_cell.angle_gamma   90.00
#
_symmetry.space_group_name_H-M   'P 1'
#
loop_
_entity.id
_entity.type
_entity.pdbx_description
1 polymer ?
#
loop_
_entity_poly.entity_id
_entity_poly.type
_entity_poly.pdbx_seq_one_letter_code
_entity_poly.pdbx_strand_id
1 'polypeptide(L)' 'MRAGVKWRRFRSQGKKYPIVRGVAQAAYVHPHGGGRHQHVGQSSTVSRNAPPGAKVGSIAARKTGRARIKERR' A
#
# COMPACT_ATOMS: atom_id res chain seq x y z
N MET A 1 4.85 15.56 -18.00
CA MET A 1 4.45 14.62 -16.91
C MET A 1 2.92 14.47 -16.90
N ARG A 2 2.33 13.57 -17.69
CA ARG A 2 0.85 13.41 -17.83
C ARG A 2 0.41 11.98 -17.50
N ALA A 3 -0.82 11.81 -17.01
CA ALA A 3 -1.38 10.50 -16.66
C ALA A 3 -1.40 9.52 -17.86
N GLY A 4 -1.73 10.02 -19.07
CA GLY A 4 -1.74 9.19 -20.28
C GLY A 4 -0.36 8.64 -20.68
N VAL A 5 0.71 9.40 -20.43
CA VAL A 5 2.09 8.92 -20.66
C VAL A 5 2.43 7.79 -19.67
N LYS A 6 2.01 7.92 -18.41
CA LYS A 6 2.21 6.89 -17.38
C LYS A 6 1.41 5.62 -17.70
N TRP A 7 0.18 5.76 -18.19
CA TRP A 7 -0.63 4.62 -18.62
C TRP A 7 0.02 3.83 -19.76
N ARG A 8 0.51 4.50 -20.82
CA ARG A 8 1.23 3.83 -21.91
C ARG A 8 2.46 3.05 -21.40
N ARG A 9 3.23 3.65 -20.49
CA ARG A 9 4.40 3.00 -19.85
C ARG A 9 4.02 1.79 -19.00
N PHE A 10 2.93 1.85 -18.23
CA PHE A 10 2.49 0.72 -17.41
C PHE A 10 1.90 -0.40 -18.27
N ARG A 11 1.15 -0.04 -19.32
CA ARG A 11 0.60 -1.00 -20.29
C ARG A 11 1.69 -1.81 -20.99
N SER A 12 2.78 -1.18 -21.44
CA SER A 12 3.90 -1.90 -22.05
C SER A 12 4.65 -2.82 -21.07
N GLN A 13 4.52 -2.60 -19.76
CA GLN A 13 5.10 -3.45 -18.72
C GLN A 13 4.13 -4.51 -18.18
N GLY A 14 2.89 -4.60 -18.70
CA GLY A 14 1.85 -5.47 -18.15
C GLY A 14 1.41 -5.10 -16.73
N LYS A 15 1.75 -3.90 -16.26
CA LYS A 15 1.45 -3.44 -14.90
C LYS A 15 0.11 -2.72 -14.84
N LYS A 16 -0.61 -2.93 -13.74
CA LYS A 16 -1.89 -2.26 -13.47
C LYS A 16 -1.67 -0.77 -13.19
N TYR A 17 -2.43 0.08 -13.88
CA TYR A 17 -2.51 1.52 -13.64
C TYR A 17 -3.89 2.04 -14.09
N PRO A 18 -4.56 2.90 -13.32
CA PRO A 18 -4.14 3.52 -12.04
C PRO A 18 -4.18 2.54 -10.85
N ILE A 19 -3.50 2.92 -9.75
CA ILE A 19 -3.52 2.17 -8.48
C ILE A 19 -4.36 2.96 -7.48
N VAL A 20 -5.42 2.34 -6.96
CA VAL A 20 -6.32 2.94 -5.97
C VAL A 20 -5.76 2.74 -4.56
N ARG A 21 -5.91 3.75 -3.69
CA ARG A 21 -5.52 3.65 -2.27
C ARG A 21 -6.47 2.69 -1.55
N GLY A 22 -5.94 1.77 -0.72
CA GLY A 22 -6.77 0.83 0.04
C GLY A 22 -7.79 1.49 0.99
N VAL A 23 -7.46 2.67 1.54
CA VAL A 23 -8.37 3.45 2.40
C VAL A 23 -9.57 4.02 1.63
N ALA A 24 -9.46 4.17 0.30
CA ALA A 24 -10.58 4.61 -0.54
C ALA A 24 -11.48 3.45 -0.99
N GLN A 25 -11.18 2.21 -0.57
CA GLN A 25 -11.96 1.02 -0.90
C GLN A 25 -12.91 0.67 0.24
N ALA A 26 -13.88 -0.19 -0.05
CA ALA A 26 -14.80 -0.72 0.97
C ALA A 26 -14.11 -1.79 1.84
N ALA A 27 -14.66 -2.03 3.04
CA ALA A 27 -14.11 -2.97 4.02
C ALA A 27 -14.00 -4.41 3.51
N TYR A 28 -14.89 -4.84 2.59
CA TYR A 28 -14.85 -6.18 2.00
C TYR A 28 -13.72 -6.36 0.97
N VAL A 29 -13.17 -5.26 0.43
CA VAL A 29 -12.13 -5.29 -0.61
C VAL A 29 -10.74 -5.23 0.00
N HIS A 30 -10.55 -4.37 1.02
CA HIS A 30 -9.23 -4.06 1.55
C HIS A 30 -9.27 -3.91 3.08
N PRO A 31 -8.28 -4.45 3.82
CA PRO A 31 -8.25 -4.35 5.28
C PRO A 31 -8.26 -2.92 5.83
N HIS A 32 -7.72 -1.96 5.07
CA HIS A 32 -7.74 -0.53 5.41
C HIS A 32 -8.99 0.22 4.92
N GLY A 33 -9.91 -0.45 4.23
CA GLY A 33 -11.07 0.16 3.61
C GLY A 33 -12.25 0.33 4.56
N GLY A 34 -13.18 1.22 4.20
CA GLY A 34 -14.39 1.51 4.98
C GLY A 34 -14.25 2.64 6.00
N GLY A 35 -15.20 2.69 6.94
CA GLY A 35 -15.31 3.75 7.94
C GLY A 35 -15.99 5.04 7.44
N ARG A 36 -16.40 5.90 8.39
CA ARG A 36 -17.03 7.21 8.10
C ARG A 36 -16.02 8.24 7.59
N HIS A 37 -14.77 8.13 8.01
CA HIS A 37 -13.66 8.96 7.56
C HIS A 37 -12.55 8.07 6.99
N GLN A 38 -11.83 8.55 5.99
CA GLN A 38 -10.70 7.82 5.40
C GLN A 38 -9.52 7.78 6.38
N HIS A 39 -9.34 6.65 7.06
CA HIS A 39 -8.21 6.38 7.94
C HIS A 39 -7.89 4.88 7.91
N VAL A 40 -6.69 4.49 8.31
CA VAL A 40 -6.26 3.07 8.31
C VAL A 40 -6.89 2.28 9.47
N GLY A 41 -7.26 2.95 10.56
CA GLY A 41 -7.82 2.34 11.77
C GLY A 41 -6.77 1.67 12.64
N GLN A 42 -6.06 0.69 12.08
CA GLN A 42 -5.03 -0.10 12.77
C GLN A 42 -3.62 0.31 12.33
N SER A 43 -2.60 -0.25 12.99
CA SER A 43 -1.21 -0.10 12.53
C SER A 43 -1.05 -0.60 11.10
N SER A 44 -0.44 0.22 10.25
CA SER A 44 -0.10 -0.19 8.88
C SER A 44 1.14 -1.11 8.82
N THR A 45 1.81 -1.34 9.95
CA THR A 45 2.94 -2.28 10.03
C THR A 45 2.45 -3.68 10.33
N VAL A 46 2.70 -4.62 9.42
CA VAL A 46 2.13 -5.96 9.49
C VAL A 46 3.23 -7.02 9.63
N SER A 47 2.96 -8.08 10.40
CA SER A 47 3.89 -9.20 10.60
C SER A 47 4.30 -9.87 9.30
N ARG A 48 5.53 -10.40 9.24
CA ARG A 48 6.02 -11.24 8.13
C ARG A 48 5.13 -12.47 7.92
N ASN A 49 4.57 -12.98 9.02
CA ASN A 49 3.80 -14.23 9.05
C ASN A 49 2.28 -13.98 8.95
N ALA A 50 1.83 -12.76 8.68
CA ALA A 50 0.41 -12.50 8.46
C ALA A 50 -0.12 -13.35 7.28
N PRO A 51 -1.39 -13.80 7.33
CA PRO A 51 -1.98 -14.58 6.24
C PRO A 51 -2.17 -13.71 4.97
N PRO A 52 -2.32 -14.35 3.80
CA PRO A 52 -2.77 -13.67 2.58
C PRO A 52 -4.09 -12.93 2.84
N GLY A 53 -4.22 -11.71 2.31
CA GLY A 53 -5.38 -10.85 2.58
C GLY A 53 -5.17 -9.89 3.76
N ALA A 54 -4.58 -10.36 4.87
CA ALA A 54 -4.23 -9.48 5.99
C ALA A 54 -2.85 -8.80 5.82
N LYS A 55 -1.98 -9.38 5.00
CA LYS A 55 -0.62 -8.90 4.72
C LYS A 55 -0.61 -7.68 3.76
N VAL A 56 -1.09 -6.54 4.23
CA VAL A 56 -1.14 -5.27 3.47
C VAL A 56 -0.46 -4.14 4.23
N GLY A 57 0.03 -3.10 3.55
CA GLY A 57 0.77 -2.00 4.18
C GLY A 57 2.28 -2.24 4.30
N SER A 58 2.88 -1.79 5.39
CA SER A 58 4.32 -1.91 5.69
C SER A 58 4.66 -3.29 6.27
N ILE A 59 4.92 -4.24 5.39
CA ILE A 59 5.17 -5.64 5.77
C ILE A 59 6.55 -5.79 6.41
N ALA A 60 6.58 -6.36 7.61
CA ALA A 60 7.77 -6.66 8.40
C ALA A 60 8.72 -5.45 8.55
N ALA A 61 8.16 -4.24 8.61
CA ALA A 61 8.94 -3.02 8.69
C ALA A 61 9.69 -2.95 10.04
N ARG A 62 11.02 -2.87 9.98
CA ARG A 62 11.87 -2.67 11.17
C ARG A 62 11.84 -1.23 11.69
N LYS A 63 11.50 -0.28 10.82
CA LYS A 63 11.38 1.15 11.10
C LYS A 63 10.34 1.75 10.15
N THR A 64 9.59 2.73 10.64
CA THR A 64 8.65 3.54 9.86
C THR A 64 9.03 5.04 9.92
N GLY A 65 8.37 5.89 9.13
CA GLY A 65 8.59 7.35 9.12
C GLY A 65 9.73 7.84 8.21
N ARG A 66 9.89 9.16 8.14
CA ARG A 66 10.80 9.85 7.20
C ARG A 66 12.18 10.04 7.84
N ALA A 67 13.12 9.11 7.64
CA ALA A 67 14.54 9.27 8.00
C ALA A 67 15.42 8.07 7.54
N ARG A 68 16.73 8.30 7.33
CA ARG A 68 17.75 7.27 7.05
C ARG A 68 17.79 6.24 8.19
N ILE A 69 17.59 4.96 7.88
CA ILE A 69 18.25 3.88 8.62
C ILE A 69 19.71 4.00 8.20
N LYS A 70 20.64 4.24 9.14
CA LYS A 70 22.08 4.08 8.86
C LYS A 70 22.25 2.61 8.46
N GLU A 71 22.85 2.33 7.31
CA GLU A 71 23.14 0.96 6.85
C GLU A 71 23.59 0.11 8.05
N ARG A 72 22.82 -0.95 8.37
CA ARG A 72 23.41 -2.07 9.08
C ARG A 72 23.96 -2.96 7.98
N ARG A 73 25.29 -2.93 7.88
CA ARG A 73 26.11 -3.84 7.09
C ARG A 73 25.68 -5.28 7.30
#